data_AF-A0A2H3TX14-F1
#
_entry.id   AF-A0A2H3TX14-F1
#
_cell.length_a   1.000
_cell.length_b   1.000
_cell.length_c   1.000
_cell.angle_alpha   90.00
_cell.angle_beta   90.00
_cell.angle_gamma   90.00
#
_symmetry.space_group_name_H-M   'P 1'
#
loop_
_entity.id
_entity.type
_entity.pdbx_description
1 polymer ?
#
loop_
_entity_poly.entity_id
_entity_poly.type
_entity_poly.pdbx_seq_one_letter_code
_entity_poly.pdbx_strand_id
1 'polypeptide(L)' 'MVVVAVAGGTGGIGGAIVDTLRPNPHHKMIILTRKARVPENSTCALCMSLSLFI' A
#
# COMPACT_ATOMS: atom_id res chain seq x y z
N MET A 1 6.37 17.49 -4.91
CA MET A 1 6.02 16.05 -4.85
C MET A 1 5.66 15.71 -3.42
N VAL A 2 4.54 15.05 -3.17
CA VAL A 2 4.14 14.65 -1.81
C VAL A 2 3.96 13.14 -1.80
N VAL A 3 4.58 12.48 -0.83
CA VAL A 3 4.45 11.03 -0.62
C VAL A 3 3.40 10.80 0.47
N VAL A 4 2.36 10.04 0.16
CA VAL A 4 1.26 9.74 1.08
C VAL A 4 1.31 8.25 1.43
N ALA A 5 1.55 7.95 2.71
CA ALA A 5 1.46 6.59 3.23
C ALA A 5 0.06 6.37 3.83
N VAL A 6 -0.66 5.37 3.31
CA VAL A 6 -2.02 5.04 3.77
C VAL A 6 -1.99 3.68 4.48
N ALA A 7 -2.14 3.71 5.80
CA ALA A 7 -2.35 2.49 6.59
C ALA A 7 -3.76 1.95 6.37
N GLY A 8 -3.89 0.64 6.13
CA GLY A 8 -5.19 0.02 5.91
C GLY A 8 -5.86 0.43 4.60
N GLY A 9 -5.08 0.79 3.57
CA GLY A 9 -5.59 1.15 2.24
C GLY A 9 -6.37 0.06 1.50
N THR A 10 -6.50 -1.13 2.10
CA THR A 10 -7.36 -2.23 1.63
C THR A 10 -8.71 -2.32 2.36
N GLY A 11 -8.96 -1.47 3.36
CA GLY A 11 -10.24 -1.40 4.10
C GLY A 11 -11.19 -0.38 3.48
N GLY A 12 -12.39 -0.20 4.04
CA GLY A 12 -13.42 0.68 3.48
C GLY A 12 -12.94 2.13 3.28
N ILE A 13 -12.57 2.81 4.38
CA ILE A 13 -12.13 4.21 4.32
C ILE A 13 -10.73 4.33 3.69
N GLY A 14 -9.78 3.48 4.07
CA GLY A 14 -8.44 3.49 3.50
C GLY A 14 -8.44 3.29 1.98
N GLY A 15 -9.32 2.42 1.47
CA GLY A 15 -9.52 2.20 0.04
C GLY A 15 -10.08 3.44 -0.66
N ALA A 16 -11.09 4.09 -0.07
CA ALA A 16 -11.63 5.33 -0.63
C ALA A 16 -10.58 6.47 -0.72
N ILE A 17 -9.68 6.55 0.27
CA ILE A 17 -8.55 7.50 0.25
C ILE A 17 -7.56 7.14 -0.87
N VAL A 18 -7.28 5.86 -1.05
CA VAL A 18 -6.43 5.38 -2.17
C VAL A 18 -7.07 5.75 -3.50
N ASP A 19 -8.35 5.48 -3.69
CA ASP A 19 -9.07 5.68 -4.95
C ASP A 19 -9.19 7.16 -5.34
N THR A 20 -9.37 8.05 -4.35
CA THR A 20 -9.41 9.50 -4.59
C THR A 20 -8.05 10.08 -4.94
N LEU A 21 -6.97 9.51 -4.40
CA LEU A 21 -5.60 9.98 -4.65
C LEU A 21 -4.94 9.35 -5.89
N ARG A 22 -5.41 8.17 -6.32
CA ARG A 22 -4.91 7.44 -7.49
C ARG A 22 -4.93 8.21 -8.83
N PRO A 23 -5.98 8.97 -9.17
CA PRO A 23 -6.02 9.70 -10.45
C PRO A 23 -5.14 10.95 -10.47
N ASN A 24 -4.50 11.31 -9.36
CA ASN A 24 -3.77 12.57 -9.23
C ASN A 24 -2.25 12.35 -9.41
N PRO A 25 -1.64 12.74 -10.54
CA PRO A 25 -0.25 12.39 -10.87
C PRO A 25 0.80 13.13 -10.02
N HIS A 26 0.39 14.12 -9.22
CA HIS A 26 1.29 14.90 -8.36
C HIS A 26 1.65 14.20 -7.04
N HIS A 27 0.96 13.11 -6.69
CA HIS A 27 1.13 12.40 -5.43
C HIS A 27 1.66 10.99 -5.64
N LYS A 28 2.71 10.63 -4.88
CA LYS A 28 3.24 9.26 -4.84
C LYS A 28 2.63 8.55 -3.63
N MET A 29 1.97 7.43 -3.86
CA MET A 29 1.22 6.72 -2.81
C MET A 29 1.92 5.44 -2.39
N ILE A 30 1.94 5.17 -1.07
CA ILE A 30 2.42 3.93 -0.47
C ILE A 30 1.29 3.34 0.38
N ILE A 31 0.80 2.16 0.02
CA ILE A 31 -0.27 1.47 0.76
C ILE A 31 0.36 0.48 1.72
N LEU A 32 0.10 0.66 3.02
CA LEU A 32 0.58 -0.24 4.07
C LEU A 32 -0.52 -1.25 4.42
N THR A 33 -0.21 -2.53 4.24
CA THR A 33 -1.10 -3.64 4.55
C THR A 33 -0.33 -4.78 5.20
N ARG A 34 -1.01 -5.56 6.04
CA ARG A 34 -0.44 -6.72 6.74
C ARG A 34 0.00 -7.83 5.77
N LYS A 35 -0.66 -7.93 4.60
CA LYS A 35 -0.31 -8.89 3.55
C LYS A 35 -0.36 -8.18 2.20
N ALA A 36 0.81 -7.90 1.63
CA ALA A 36 0.89 -7.31 0.31
C ALA A 36 0.37 -8.33 -0.71
N ARG A 37 -0.71 -7.97 -1.42
CA ARG A 37 -1.15 -8.68 -2.63
C ARG A 37 -0.36 -8.09 -3.78
N VAL A 38 0.84 -8.61 -3.97
CA VAL A 38 1.72 -8.16 -5.04
C VAL A 38 1.31 -8.93 -6.28
N PRO A 39 0.86 -8.28 -7.38
CA PRO A 39 0.77 -8.97 -8.67
C PRO A 39 2.16 -9.51 -9.01
N GLU A 40 2.25 -10.73 -9.56
CA GLU A 40 3.45 -11.59 -9.64
C GLU A 40 4.71 -10.99 -10.29
N ASN A 41 4.68 -9.75 -10.74
CA ASN A 41 5.74 -9.06 -11.48
C ASN A 41 6.55 -8.05 -10.64
N SER A 42 6.35 -7.99 -9.32
CA SER A 42 7.11 -7.07 -8.47
C SER A 42 7.76 -7.83 -7.30
N THR A 43 9.08 -7.95 -7.32
CA THR A 43 9.90 -8.60 -6.29
C THR A 43 9.66 -7.98 -4.91
N CYS A 44 8.87 -8.65 -4.06
CA CYS A 44 8.64 -8.21 -2.68
C CYS A 44 9.43 -9.07 -1.69
N ALA A 45 10.68 -8.69 -1.46
CA ALA A 45 11.55 -9.27 -0.43
C ALA A 45 11.07 -8.99 1.01
N LEU A 46 9.98 -8.24 1.20
CA LEU A 46 9.50 -7.79 2.53
C LEU A 46 8.49 -8.74 3.17
N CYS A 47 7.90 -9.68 2.42
CA CYS A 47 6.84 -10.55 2.95
C CYS A 47 7.36 -11.67 3.85
N MET A 48 8.64 -12.07 3.72
CA MET A 48 9.21 -13.13 4.57
C MET A 48 9.61 -12.67 5.97
N SER A 49 9.84 -11.37 6.20
CA SER A 49 10.37 -10.92 7.50
C SER A 49 9.32 -10.54 8.54
N LEU A 50 8.06 -10.29 8.15
CA LEU A 50 7.03 -9.81 9.08
C LEU A 50 6.22 -10.93 9.75
N SER A 51 6.28 -12.16 9.23
CA SER A 51 5.64 -13.32 9.88
C SER A 51 6.41 -13.85 11.10
N LEU A 52 7.60 -13.30 11.39
CA LEU A 52 8.43 -13.70 12.53
C LEU A 52 8.34 -12.72 13.73
N PHE A 53 7.50 -11.68 13.64
CA PHE A 53 7.35 -10.64 14.68
C PHE A 53 5.93 -10.50 15.24
N ILE A 54 5.05 -11.49 15.00
CA ILE A 54 3.79 -11.64 15.74
C ILE A 54 3.78 -13.04 16.36
#